data_AF-A0A4Q9MGY8-F1
#
_entry.id   AF-A0A4Q9MGY8-F1
#
_cell.length_a   1.000
_cell.length_b   1.000
_cell.length_c   1.000
_cell.angle_alpha   90.00
_cell.angle_beta   90.00
_cell.angle_gamma   90.00
#
_symmetry.space_group_name_H-M   'P 1'
#
loop_
_entity.id
_entity.type
_entity.pdbx_description
1 polymer ?
#
loop_
_entity_poly.entity_id
_entity_poly.type
_entity_poly.pdbx_seq_one_letter_code
_entity_poly.pdbx_strand_id
1 'polypeptide(L)'
;MRIYAVFWSFTSQRGAIEQNVSLQAQVAELRAAVETEKATRPENSERAEALNKLMALKTEYAKFETELAAYGTCDPAKVEEKKRAVILAKEAVVRWTDNYLVLLSHFTCQNGVEAAVIRAYLGIDEEYEDLDA
;
A
#
# COMPACT_ATOMS: atom_id res chain seq x y z
N MET A 1 33.92 -88.65 0.65
CA MET A 1 33.25 -87.59 1.42
C MET A 1 33.46 -86.28 0.67
N ARG A 2 32.46 -85.81 -0.10
CA ARG A 2 32.54 -84.53 -0.84
C ARG A 2 31.69 -83.52 -0.10
N ILE A 3 32.32 -82.48 0.44
CA ILE A 3 31.65 -81.37 1.09
C ILE A 3 31.12 -80.46 -0.01
N TYR A 4 29.79 -80.33 -0.11
CA TYR A 4 29.17 -79.35 -1.00
C TYR A 4 29.07 -78.03 -0.24
N ALA A 5 29.73 -76.98 -0.76
CA ALA A 5 29.51 -75.62 -0.28
C ALA A 5 28.22 -75.08 -0.90
N VAL A 6 27.25 -74.71 -0.07
CA VAL A 6 26.03 -74.01 -0.51
C VAL A 6 26.30 -72.51 -0.44
N PHE A 7 26.28 -71.84 -1.60
CA PHE A 7 26.49 -70.40 -1.68
C PHE A 7 25.14 -69.67 -1.54
N TRP A 8 24.94 -68.99 -0.41
CA TRP A 8 23.77 -68.14 -0.18
C TRP A 8 24.12 -66.72 -0.60
N SER A 9 23.38 -66.16 -1.56
CA SER A 9 23.36 -64.73 -1.82
C SER A 9 21.93 -64.21 -1.65
N PHE A 10 21.79 -63.07 -0.97
CA PHE A 10 20.48 -62.45 -0.79
C PHE A 10 20.06 -61.77 -2.10
N THR A 11 18.93 -62.16 -2.68
CA THR A 11 18.35 -61.50 -3.87
C THR A 11 18.12 -60.00 -3.64
N SER A 12 17.88 -59.59 -2.38
CA SER A 12 17.80 -58.19 -1.93
C SER A 12 19.11 -57.41 -2.11
N GLN A 13 20.28 -58.07 -2.08
CA GLN A 13 21.57 -57.41 -2.24
C GLN A 13 21.71 -56.84 -3.64
N ARG A 14 21.23 -57.57 -4.66
CA ARG A 14 21.27 -57.12 -6.05
C ARG A 14 20.40 -55.88 -6.26
N GLY A 15 19.19 -55.85 -5.71
CA GLY A 15 18.31 -54.67 -5.78
C GLY A 15 18.90 -53.46 -5.07
N ALA A 16 19.55 -53.65 -3.92
CA ALA A 16 20.24 -52.57 -3.20
C ALA A 16 21.43 -52.01 -4.00
N ILE A 17 22.18 -52.86 -4.72
CA ILE A 17 23.27 -52.45 -5.60
C ILE A 17 22.74 -51.67 -6.80
N GLU A 18 21.70 -52.16 -7.48
CA GLU A 18 21.08 -51.49 -8.63
C GLU A 18 20.51 -50.11 -8.24
N GLN A 19 19.88 -50.01 -7.07
CA GLN A 19 19.42 -48.73 -6.53
C GLN A 19 20.59 -47.79 -6.19
N ASN A 20 21.69 -48.31 -5.63
CA ASN A 20 22.88 -47.51 -5.34
C ASN A 20 23.50 -46.92 -6.62
N VAL A 21 23.60 -47.73 -7.68
CA VAL A 21 24.10 -47.31 -8.99
C VAL A 21 23.21 -46.24 -9.61
N SER A 22 21.89 -46.41 -9.54
CA SER A 22 20.92 -45.41 -10.00
C SER A 22 21.05 -44.08 -9.25
N LEU A 23 21.17 -44.13 -7.92
CA LEU A 23 21.37 -42.94 -7.10
C LEU A 23 22.71 -42.26 -7.39
N GLN A 24 23.78 -43.03 -7.62
CA GLN A 24 25.08 -42.48 -8.01
C GLN A 24 25.01 -41.78 -9.37
N ALA A 25 24.27 -42.33 -10.34
CA ALA A 25 24.05 -41.70 -11.63
C ALA A 25 23.27 -40.38 -11.47
N GLN A 26 22.19 -40.36 -10.67
CA GLN A 26 21.42 -39.14 -10.37
C GLN A 26 22.28 -38.08 -9.67
N VAL A 27 23.13 -38.48 -8.72
CA VAL A 27 24.05 -37.56 -8.05
C VAL A 27 25.07 -36.97 -9.03
N ALA A 28 25.58 -37.78 -9.96
CA ALA A 28 26.51 -37.31 -10.99
C ALA A 28 25.84 -36.32 -11.95
N GLU A 29 24.62 -36.62 -12.39
CA GLU A 29 23.82 -35.74 -13.25
C GLU A 29 23.50 -34.41 -12.56
N LEU A 30 23.02 -34.44 -11.31
CA LEU A 30 22.74 -33.23 -10.54
C LEU A 30 23.99 -32.39 -10.32
N ARG A 31 25.14 -33.01 -10.05
CA ARG A 31 26.42 -32.29 -9.93
C ARG A 31 26.80 -31.63 -11.24
N ALA A 32 26.67 -32.33 -12.37
CA ALA A 32 26.94 -31.76 -13.68
C ALA A 32 26.03 -30.54 -13.95
N ALA A 33 24.73 -30.66 -13.66
CA ALA A 33 23.78 -29.55 -13.81
C ALA A 33 24.11 -28.35 -12.91
N VAL A 34 24.52 -28.59 -11.66
CA VAL A 34 24.96 -27.53 -10.74
C VAL A 34 26.21 -26.82 -11.27
N GLU A 35 27.20 -27.55 -11.76
CA GLU A 35 28.41 -26.94 -12.32
C GLU A 35 28.12 -26.15 -13.60
N THR A 36 27.21 -26.61 -14.46
CA THR A 36 26.76 -25.82 -15.61
C THR A 36 26.07 -24.53 -15.19
N GLU A 37 25.18 -24.57 -14.19
CA GLU A 37 24.50 -23.36 -13.70
C GLU A 37 25.49 -22.39 -13.03
N LYS A 38 26.45 -22.90 -12.24
CA LYS A 38 27.51 -22.07 -11.64
C LYS A 38 28.36 -21.38 -12.69
N ALA A 39 28.69 -22.06 -13.80
CA ALA A 39 29.43 -21.46 -14.90
C ALA A 39 28.65 -20.31 -15.58
N THR A 40 27.32 -20.44 -15.69
CA THR A 40 26.46 -19.37 -16.23
C THR A 40 26.19 -18.24 -15.23
N ARG A 41 26.37 -18.48 -13.92
CA ARG A 41 26.09 -17.56 -12.83
C ARG A 41 27.35 -17.35 -11.97
N PRO A 42 28.42 -16.77 -12.51
CA PRO A 42 29.63 -16.53 -11.74
C PRO A 42 29.31 -15.59 -10.58
N GLU A 43 29.67 -16.00 -9.37
CA GLU A 43 29.64 -15.16 -8.18
C GLU A 43 30.79 -14.14 -8.30
N ASN A 44 30.50 -12.99 -8.91
CA ASN A 44 31.42 -11.86 -9.01
C ASN A 44 30.85 -10.65 -8.27
N SER A 45 31.73 -9.70 -7.91
CA SER A 45 31.35 -8.51 -7.14
C SER A 45 30.30 -7.66 -7.88
N GLU A 46 30.43 -7.55 -9.21
CA GLU A 46 29.49 -6.81 -10.05
C GLU A 46 28.06 -7.37 -9.99
N ARG A 47 27.91 -8.70 -10.01
CA ARG A 47 26.61 -9.37 -9.87
C ARG A 47 26.04 -9.15 -8.48
N ALA A 48 26.85 -9.27 -7.42
CA ALA A 48 26.41 -9.01 -6.05
C ALA A 48 25.91 -7.56 -5.90
N GLU A 49 26.66 -6.60 -6.43
CA GLU A 49 26.24 -5.19 -6.45
C GLU A 49 24.96 -4.97 -7.28
N ALA A 50 24.85 -5.59 -8.46
CA ALA A 50 23.67 -5.49 -9.31
C ALA A 50 22.43 -6.09 -8.64
N LEU A 51 22.57 -7.23 -7.96
CA LEU A 51 21.49 -7.86 -7.19
C LEU A 51 21.07 -6.98 -6.01
N ASN A 52 22.02 -6.40 -5.28
CA ASN A 52 21.72 -5.45 -4.19
C ASN A 52 20.99 -4.21 -4.72
N LYS A 53 21.45 -3.63 -5.83
CA LYS A 53 20.77 -2.50 -6.50
C LYS A 53 19.36 -2.87 -6.94
N LEU A 54 19.18 -4.06 -7.53
CA LEU A 54 17.87 -4.56 -7.95
C LEU A 54 16.94 -4.73 -6.76
N MET A 55 17.42 -5.28 -5.64
CA MET A 55 16.63 -5.41 -4.41
C MET A 55 16.23 -4.05 -3.84
N ALA A 56 17.16 -3.09 -3.81
CA ALA A 56 16.88 -1.72 -3.37
C ALA A 56 15.81 -1.07 -4.25
N LEU A 57 15.97 -1.10 -5.58
CA LEU A 57 15.03 -0.54 -6.55
C LEU A 57 13.66 -1.18 -6.47
N LYS A 58 13.57 -2.51 -6.29
CA LYS A 58 12.27 -3.19 -6.09
C LYS A 58 11.58 -2.72 -4.82
N THR A 59 12.34 -2.49 -3.75
CA THR A 59 11.80 -2.01 -2.48
C THR A 59 11.30 -0.57 -2.61
N GLU A 60 12.04 0.29 -3.30
CA GLU A 60 11.61 1.66 -3.59
C GLU A 60 10.39 1.70 -4.51
N TYR A 61 10.37 0.88 -5.56
CA TYR A 61 9.22 0.78 -6.46
C TYR A 61 7.95 0.41 -5.71
N ALA A 62 8.00 -0.61 -4.84
CA ALA A 62 6.86 -1.01 -4.02
C ALA A 62 6.38 0.13 -3.10
N LYS A 63 7.31 0.90 -2.51
CA LYS A 63 6.94 2.09 -1.71
C LYS A 63 6.23 3.14 -2.56
N PHE A 64 6.80 3.50 -3.71
CA PHE A 64 6.17 4.48 -4.60
C PHE A 64 4.82 4.02 -5.14
N GLU A 65 4.65 2.72 -5.42
CA GLU A 65 3.36 2.17 -5.82
C GLU A 65 2.31 2.32 -4.71
N THR A 66 2.69 2.06 -3.45
CA THR A 66 1.78 2.28 -2.31
C THR A 66 1.44 3.76 -2.09
N GLU A 67 2.42 4.66 -2.24
CA GLU A 67 2.18 6.10 -2.16
C GLU A 67 1.29 6.58 -3.31
N LEU A 68 1.57 6.16 -4.54
CA LEU A 68 0.78 6.49 -5.72
C LEU A 68 -0.65 5.99 -5.60
N ALA A 69 -0.86 4.80 -5.04
CA ALA A 69 -2.21 4.29 -4.76
C ALA A 69 -2.95 5.17 -3.73
N ALA A 70 -2.25 5.65 -2.70
CA ALA A 70 -2.81 6.60 -1.73
C ALA A 70 -3.13 7.97 -2.36
N TYR A 71 -2.34 8.42 -3.34
CA TYR A 71 -2.60 9.65 -4.08
C TYR A 71 -3.59 9.48 -5.25
N GLY A 72 -3.82 8.26 -5.73
CA GLY A 72 -4.69 7.96 -6.88
C GLY A 72 -6.16 8.34 -6.64
N THR A 73 -6.58 8.42 -5.38
CA THR A 73 -7.91 8.93 -5.02
C THR A 73 -8.00 10.46 -4.97
N CYS A 74 -6.86 11.15 -4.99
CA CYS A 74 -6.73 12.59 -4.81
C CYS A 74 -6.35 13.26 -6.14
N ASP A 75 -7.29 13.28 -7.09
CA ASP A 75 -7.18 14.06 -8.31
C ASP A 75 -6.92 15.55 -7.96
N PRO A 76 -5.74 16.11 -8.32
CA PRO A 76 -5.38 17.48 -7.98
C PRO A 76 -6.40 18.50 -8.48
N ALA A 77 -7.04 18.25 -9.62
CA ALA A 77 -8.06 19.14 -10.18
C ALA A 77 -9.31 19.17 -9.29
N LYS A 78 -9.78 18.01 -8.81
CA LYS A 78 -10.92 17.91 -7.89
C LYS A 78 -10.63 18.49 -6.51
N VAL A 79 -9.40 18.34 -6.02
CA VAL A 79 -8.98 18.95 -4.75
C VAL A 79 -8.99 20.46 -4.88
N GLU A 80 -8.47 21.01 -5.98
CA GLU A 80 -8.45 22.45 -6.23
C GLU A 80 -9.86 23.03 -6.44
N GLU A 81 -10.72 22.32 -7.15
CA GLU A 81 -12.14 22.67 -7.29
C GLU A 81 -12.83 22.77 -5.92
N LYS A 82 -12.66 21.75 -5.06
CA LYS A 82 -13.21 21.76 -3.70
C LYS A 82 -12.67 22.92 -2.87
N LYS A 83 -11.37 23.23 -2.97
CA LYS A 83 -10.78 24.37 -2.25
C LYS A 83 -11.42 25.69 -2.67
N ARG A 84 -11.59 25.92 -3.97
CA ARG A 84 -12.27 27.13 -4.49
C ARG A 84 -13.72 27.21 -4.03
N ALA A 85 -14.44 26.09 -4.06
CA ALA A 85 -15.81 26.02 -3.56
C ALA A 85 -15.91 26.37 -2.06
N VAL A 86 -14.95 25.90 -1.25
CA VAL A 86 -14.88 26.23 0.18
C VAL A 86 -14.60 27.72 0.40
N ILE A 87 -13.70 28.33 -0.37
CA ILE A 87 -13.42 29.76 -0.27
C ILE A 87 -14.69 30.57 -0.59
N LEU A 88 -15.35 30.26 -1.71
CA LEU A 88 -16.60 30.92 -2.11
C LEU A 88 -17.69 30.74 -1.04
N ALA A 89 -17.82 29.53 -0.48
CA ALA A 89 -18.79 29.25 0.57
C ALA A 89 -18.50 30.07 1.84
N LYS A 90 -17.23 30.18 2.25
CA LYS A 90 -16.81 31.02 3.39
C LYS A 90 -17.14 32.48 3.15
N GLU A 91 -16.79 33.03 1.99
CA GLU A 91 -17.10 34.42 1.63
C GLU A 91 -18.62 34.67 1.63
N ALA A 92 -19.40 33.73 1.10
CA ALA A 92 -20.85 33.82 1.11
C ALA A 92 -21.40 33.81 2.54
N VAL A 93 -20.92 32.91 3.42
CA VAL A 93 -21.36 32.85 4.82
C VAL A 93 -21.06 34.17 5.53
N VAL A 94 -19.82 34.67 5.46
CA VAL A 94 -19.44 35.96 6.07
C VAL A 94 -20.37 37.08 5.61
N ARG A 95 -20.65 37.15 4.29
CA ARG A 95 -21.54 38.17 3.73
C ARG A 95 -22.98 38.03 4.20
N TRP A 96 -23.50 36.81 4.33
CA TRP A 96 -24.85 36.57 4.84
C TRP A 96 -24.95 36.86 6.34
N THR A 97 -23.92 36.52 7.11
CA THR A 97 -23.80 36.86 8.53
C THR A 97 -23.79 38.38 8.72
N ASP A 98 -23.00 39.12 7.94
CA ASP A 98 -22.99 40.59 7.98
C ASP A 98 -24.38 41.17 7.68
N ASN A 99 -25.05 40.66 6.64
CA ASN A 99 -26.41 41.08 6.29
C ASN A 99 -27.39 40.82 7.44
N TYR A 100 -27.28 39.67 8.09
CA TYR A 100 -28.08 39.32 9.25
C TYR A 100 -27.82 40.26 10.43
N LEU A 101 -26.56 40.57 10.76
CA LEU A 101 -26.21 41.49 11.84
C LEU A 101 -26.74 42.90 11.59
N VAL A 102 -26.67 43.39 10.34
CA VAL A 102 -27.25 44.69 9.95
C VAL A 102 -28.76 44.69 10.13
N LEU A 103 -29.45 43.63 9.71
CA LEU A 103 -30.89 43.49 9.87
C LEU A 103 -31.27 43.45 11.36
N LEU A 104 -30.56 42.64 12.15
CA LEU A 104 -30.77 42.52 13.60
C LEU A 104 -30.61 43.88 14.28
N SER A 105 -29.55 44.62 13.97
CA SER A 105 -29.29 45.96 14.51
C SER A 105 -30.39 46.95 14.11
N HIS A 106 -30.83 46.95 12.86
CA HIS A 106 -31.90 47.83 12.39
C HIS A 106 -33.21 47.60 13.15
N PHE A 107 -33.65 46.35 13.29
CA PHE A 107 -34.92 46.06 13.96
C PHE A 107 -34.86 46.21 15.48
N THR A 108 -33.73 45.91 16.10
CA THR A 108 -33.56 46.08 17.56
C THR A 108 -33.38 47.55 17.95
N CYS A 109 -32.56 48.31 17.22
CA CYS A 109 -32.27 49.71 17.55
C CYS A 109 -33.34 50.69 17.06
N GLN A 110 -33.93 50.47 15.88
CA GLN A 110 -34.84 51.45 15.26
C GLN A 110 -36.31 51.10 15.46
N ASN A 111 -36.65 49.80 15.47
CA ASN A 111 -38.05 49.34 15.56
C ASN A 111 -38.42 48.79 16.94
N GLY A 112 -37.46 48.69 17.88
CA GLY A 112 -37.70 48.19 19.24
C GLY A 112 -38.12 46.72 19.32
N VAL A 113 -37.82 45.93 18.29
CA VAL A 113 -38.17 44.50 18.24
C VAL A 113 -37.10 43.69 18.98
N GLU A 114 -37.52 42.74 19.81
CA GLU A 114 -36.59 41.89 20.55
C GLU A 114 -35.82 40.92 19.63
N ALA A 115 -34.52 40.78 19.87
CA ALA A 115 -33.63 39.95 19.06
C ALA A 115 -34.08 38.47 18.99
N ALA A 116 -34.68 37.96 20.08
CA ALA A 116 -35.20 36.59 20.13
C ALA A 116 -36.33 36.34 19.12
N VAL A 117 -37.20 37.34 18.90
CA VAL A 117 -38.30 37.24 17.92
C VAL A 117 -37.76 37.17 16.50
N ILE A 118 -36.73 37.98 16.20
CA ILE A 118 -36.10 38.01 14.87
C ILE A 118 -35.35 36.70 14.60
N ARG A 119 -34.61 36.18 15.60
CA ARG A 119 -33.92 34.89 15.50
C ARG A 119 -34.91 33.74 15.26
N ALA A 120 -35.99 33.68 16.03
CA ALA A 120 -37.04 32.68 15.83
C ALA A 120 -37.69 32.80 14.44
N TYR A 121 -37.93 34.02 13.95
CA TYR A 121 -38.49 34.27 12.62
C TYR A 121 -37.56 33.81 11.49
N LEU A 122 -36.25 34.01 11.64
CA LEU A 122 -35.24 33.57 10.68
C LEU A 122 -34.86 32.09 10.83
N GLY A 123 -35.41 31.38 11.83
CA GLY A 123 -35.07 29.99 12.12
C GLY A 123 -33.63 29.81 12.63
N ILE A 124 -33.08 30.82 13.31
CA ILE A 124 -31.75 30.80 13.89
C ILE A 124 -31.84 30.21 15.30
N ASP A 125 -31.15 29.10 15.51
CA ASP A 125 -31.11 28.38 16.79
C ASP A 125 -30.18 29.07 17.81
N GLU A 126 -30.31 28.71 19.09
CA GLU A 126 -29.46 29.23 20.17
C GLU A 126 -28.00 28.76 20.08
N GLU A 127 -27.75 27.63 19.39
CA GLU A 127 -26.40 27.12 19.10
C GLU A 127 -25.72 27.83 17.89
N TYR A 128 -26.35 28.86 17.32
CA TYR A 128 -25.75 29.62 16.23
C TYR A 128 -24.45 30.30 16.69
N GLU A 129 -23.36 29.97 16.02
CA GLU A 129 -22.04 30.60 16.18
C GLU A 129 -21.55 31.09 14.81
N ASP A 130 -20.99 32.30 14.79
CA ASP A 130 -20.39 32.85 13.58
C ASP A 130 -19.11 32.08 13.24
N LEU A 131 -18.86 31.87 11.95
CA LEU A 131 -17.57 31.32 11.54
C LEU A 131 -16.47 32.36 11.77
N ASP A 132 -15.50 32.04 12.63
CA ASP A 132 -14.27 32.83 12.76
C ASP A 132 -13.58 32.99 11.38
N ALA A 133 -13.12 34.21 11.11
CA ALA A 133 -12.46 34.59 9.86
C ALA A 133 -11.09 33.90 9.66
#